data_AF-A0A257SMS5-F1
#
_entry.id   AF-A0A257SMS5-F1
#
_cell.length_a   1.000
_cell.length_b   1.000
_cell.length_c   1.000
_cell.angle_alpha   90.00
_cell.angle_beta   90.00
_cell.angle_gamma   90.00
#
_symmetry.space_group_name_H-M   'P 1'
#
loop_
_entity.id
_entity.type
_entity.pdbx_description
1 polymer ?
#
loop_
_entity_poly.entity_id
_entity_poly.type
_entity_poly.pdbx_seq_one_letter_code
_entity_poly.pdbx_strand_id
1 'polypeptide(L)'
;GRLQSFRAAVKTPDEARPAWKILRVLGDGLKLSGFQFNELSEVTAAWRHAIGEYALDVPPFHAFPTLGSTPEHMYADGLCRLGDWSIYQGDPLVRRAAPLTQPAVAKMHPDQATVLALSGDFVEISSPSGRISLPLVLDVRIPMGTVWVPMGYNETAALGATYATCSVTMATLPAAVPSV
;
A
#
# COMPACT_ATOMS: atom_id res chain seq x y z
N GLY A 1 4.87 -12.92 -18.30
CA GLY A 1 3.50 -12.96 -17.72
C GLY A 1 2.63 -13.92 -18.50
N ARG A 2 1.37 -14.16 -18.13
CA ARG A 2 0.41 -14.93 -18.95
C ARG A 2 -0.90 -14.15 -19.07
N LEU A 3 -1.52 -14.17 -20.24
CA LEU A 3 -2.81 -13.51 -20.45
C LEU A 3 -3.90 -14.28 -19.70
N GLN A 4 -4.73 -13.56 -18.94
CA GLN A 4 -5.84 -14.11 -18.18
C GLN A 4 -7.14 -13.40 -18.59
N SER A 5 -8.24 -14.15 -18.59
CA SER A 5 -9.57 -13.62 -18.85
C SER A 5 -10.48 -13.92 -17.66
N PHE A 6 -11.41 -13.01 -17.41
CA PHE A 6 -12.35 -13.10 -16.29
C PHE A 6 -13.76 -12.81 -16.78
N ARG A 7 -14.74 -13.43 -16.14
CA ARG A 7 -16.17 -13.14 -16.34
C ARG A 7 -16.70 -12.42 -15.11
N ALA A 8 -17.76 -11.63 -15.29
CA ALA A 8 -18.44 -11.00 -14.17
C ALA A 8 -18.92 -12.08 -13.19
N ALA A 9 -18.50 -11.99 -11.93
CA ALA A 9 -18.89 -12.93 -10.89
C ALA A 9 -20.28 -12.63 -10.31
N VAL A 10 -20.67 -11.34 -10.31
CA VAL A 10 -21.95 -10.86 -9.76
C VAL A 10 -22.53 -9.78 -10.66
N LYS A 11 -23.84 -9.53 -10.52
CA LYS A 11 -24.50 -8.38 -11.15
C LYS A 11 -23.95 -7.10 -10.51
N THR A 12 -23.72 -6.09 -11.35
CA THR A 12 -23.27 -4.77 -10.87
C THR A 12 -24.36 -4.13 -9.98
N PRO A 13 -23.98 -3.47 -8.87
CA PRO A 13 -24.93 -2.72 -8.06
C PRO A 13 -25.49 -1.52 -8.84
N ASP A 14 -26.76 -1.20 -8.58
CA ASP A 14 -27.46 -0.02 -9.10
C ASP A 14 -27.26 0.23 -10.61
N GLU A 15 -26.86 1.45 -10.95
CA GLU A 15 -26.60 1.89 -12.32
C GLU A 15 -25.15 1.67 -12.76
N ALA A 16 -24.33 0.95 -12.00
CA ALA A 16 -22.96 0.71 -12.40
C ALA A 16 -22.89 -0.06 -13.73
N ARG A 17 -21.93 0.33 -14.58
CA ARG A 17 -21.70 -0.25 -15.90
C ARG A 17 -20.21 -0.59 -16.05
N PRO A 18 -19.86 -1.64 -16.82
CA PRO A 18 -18.46 -1.91 -17.15
C PRO A 18 -17.79 -0.70 -17.80
N ALA A 19 -16.56 -0.38 -17.37
CA ALA A 19 -15.82 0.80 -17.82
C ALA A 19 -15.70 0.89 -19.34
N TRP A 20 -15.50 -0.23 -20.04
CA TRP A 20 -15.40 -0.24 -21.52
C TRP A 20 -16.68 0.25 -22.21
N LYS A 21 -17.87 0.01 -21.63
CA LYS A 21 -19.13 0.52 -22.18
C LYS A 21 -19.24 2.03 -21.99
N ILE A 22 -18.74 2.54 -20.87
CA ILE A 22 -18.67 3.98 -20.59
C ILE A 22 -17.71 4.64 -21.60
N LEU A 23 -16.52 4.06 -21.80
CA LEU A 23 -15.54 4.54 -22.77
C LEU A 23 -16.08 4.52 -24.20
N ARG A 24 -16.82 3.47 -24.60
CA ARG A 24 -17.53 3.43 -25.88
C ARG A 24 -18.46 4.62 -26.05
N VAL A 25 -19.37 4.83 -25.09
CA VAL A 25 -20.38 5.91 -25.18
C VAL A 25 -19.71 7.28 -25.21
N LEU A 26 -18.64 7.47 -24.43
CA LEU A 26 -17.84 8.71 -24.47
C LEU A 26 -17.17 8.89 -25.83
N GLY A 27 -16.58 7.84 -26.40
CA GLY A 27 -15.98 7.86 -27.74
C GLY A 27 -17.01 8.19 -28.83
N ASP A 28 -18.19 7.57 -28.78
CA ASP A 28 -19.31 7.85 -29.69
C ASP A 28 -19.77 9.32 -29.56
N GLY A 29 -19.92 9.83 -28.32
CA GLY A 29 -20.30 11.22 -28.05
C GLY A 29 -19.27 12.25 -28.54
N LEU A 30 -17.99 11.90 -28.48
CA LEU A 30 -16.88 12.71 -29.01
C LEU A 30 -16.62 12.48 -30.51
N LYS A 31 -17.41 11.63 -31.17
CA LYS A 31 -17.29 11.26 -32.59
C LYS A 31 -15.90 10.68 -32.94
N LEU A 32 -15.32 9.91 -32.02
CA LEU A 32 -14.05 9.21 -32.22
C LEU A 32 -14.28 7.85 -32.88
N SER A 33 -13.43 7.52 -33.87
CA SER A 33 -13.42 6.19 -34.48
C SER A 33 -12.74 5.16 -33.58
N GLY A 34 -13.07 3.89 -33.77
CA GLY A 34 -12.41 2.77 -33.07
C GLY A 34 -12.97 2.48 -31.68
N PHE A 35 -14.13 3.05 -31.33
CA PHE A 35 -14.83 2.82 -30.06
C PHE A 35 -16.13 2.01 -30.22
N GLN A 36 -16.51 1.66 -31.44
CA GLN A 36 -17.79 1.06 -31.81
C GLN A 36 -17.87 -0.45 -31.50
N PHE A 37 -17.62 -0.83 -30.24
CA PHE A 37 -17.64 -2.22 -29.78
C PHE A 37 -18.99 -2.60 -29.16
N ASN A 38 -19.52 -3.76 -29.51
CA ASN A 38 -20.76 -4.30 -28.92
C ASN A 38 -20.48 -5.27 -27.77
N GLU A 39 -19.31 -5.92 -27.79
CA GLU A 39 -18.91 -6.90 -26.79
C GLU A 39 -17.47 -6.70 -26.31
N LEU A 40 -17.18 -7.17 -25.09
CA LEU A 40 -15.81 -7.15 -24.54
C LEU A 40 -14.85 -8.05 -25.34
N SER A 41 -15.37 -9.09 -25.99
CA SER A 41 -14.63 -9.99 -26.88
C SER A 41 -14.01 -9.22 -28.05
N GLU A 42 -14.76 -8.30 -28.65
CA GLU A 42 -14.31 -7.43 -29.74
C GLU A 42 -13.19 -6.48 -29.29
N VAL A 43 -13.34 -5.87 -28.12
CA VAL A 43 -12.29 -5.02 -27.51
C VAL A 43 -11.00 -5.83 -27.31
N THR A 44 -11.13 -7.04 -26.78
CA THR A 44 -9.99 -7.92 -26.50
C THR A 44 -9.33 -8.39 -27.80
N ALA A 45 -10.12 -8.68 -28.85
CA ALA A 45 -9.62 -9.07 -30.16
C ALA A 45 -8.90 -7.90 -30.86
N ALA A 46 -9.46 -6.70 -30.82
CA ALA A 46 -8.84 -5.49 -31.37
C ALA A 46 -7.51 -5.18 -30.68
N TRP A 47 -7.47 -5.26 -29.35
CA TRP A 47 -6.24 -5.11 -28.57
C TRP A 47 -5.19 -6.17 -28.95
N ARG A 48 -5.58 -7.46 -29.02
CA ARG A 48 -4.68 -8.56 -29.45
C ARG A 48 -4.13 -8.37 -30.86
N HIS A 49 -4.98 -7.92 -31.79
CA HIS A 49 -4.55 -7.65 -33.16
C HIS A 49 -3.54 -6.49 -33.21
N ALA A 50 -3.80 -5.41 -32.46
CA ALA A 50 -2.93 -4.24 -32.42
C ALA A 50 -1.55 -4.52 -31.80
N ILE A 51 -1.47 -5.37 -30.76
CA ILE A 51 -0.20 -5.74 -30.12
C ILE A 51 0.53 -6.88 -30.85
N GLY A 52 -0.16 -7.62 -31.73
CA GLY A 52 0.38 -8.78 -32.45
C GLY A 52 0.68 -9.98 -31.55
N GLU A 53 1.58 -10.87 -32.00
CA GLU A 53 2.22 -11.87 -31.13
C GLU A 53 3.22 -11.18 -30.20
N TYR A 54 2.70 -10.36 -29.28
CA TYR A 54 3.53 -9.85 -28.20
C TYR A 54 3.93 -11.06 -27.35
N ALA A 55 5.22 -11.39 -27.36
CA ALA A 55 5.76 -12.40 -26.47
C ALA A 55 5.36 -11.99 -25.05
N LEU A 56 4.42 -12.73 -24.46
CA LEU A 56 4.10 -12.59 -23.05
C LEU A 56 5.30 -13.05 -22.19
N ASP A 57 6.28 -13.71 -22.82
CA ASP A 57 7.66 -13.74 -22.38
C ASP A 57 8.20 -12.33 -22.45
N VAL A 58 8.32 -11.75 -21.25
CA VAL A 58 8.94 -10.46 -21.00
C VAL A 58 10.22 -10.40 -21.84
N PRO A 59 10.32 -9.53 -22.89
CA PRO A 59 11.59 -9.34 -23.58
C PRO A 59 12.63 -9.05 -22.50
N PRO A 60 13.87 -9.59 -22.59
CA PRO A 60 14.82 -9.42 -21.51
C PRO A 60 14.90 -7.93 -21.19
N PHE A 61 14.70 -7.57 -19.92
CA PHE A 61 14.65 -6.18 -19.46
C PHE A 61 16.00 -5.52 -19.78
N HIS A 62 16.12 -4.89 -20.96
CA HIS A 62 17.38 -4.34 -21.46
C HIS A 62 17.56 -2.85 -21.17
N ALA A 63 16.58 -2.22 -20.53
CA ALA A 63 16.68 -0.83 -20.10
C ALA A 63 16.12 -0.70 -18.68
N PHE A 64 16.97 -0.97 -17.70
CA PHE A 64 16.71 -0.41 -16.39
C PHE A 64 16.92 1.11 -16.51
N PRO A 65 16.01 1.95 -15.99
CA PRO A 65 16.38 3.34 -15.75
C PRO A 65 17.67 3.33 -14.92
N THR A 66 18.60 4.23 -15.23
CA THR A 66 19.81 4.39 -14.43
C THR A 66 19.35 4.56 -12.99
N LEU A 67 19.59 3.56 -12.14
CA LEU A 67 19.28 3.67 -10.74
C LEU A 67 20.13 4.84 -10.24
N GLY A 68 19.47 5.84 -9.64
CA GLY A 68 20.17 6.93 -8.98
C GLY A 68 21.15 6.36 -7.96
N SER A 69 22.13 7.18 -7.57
CA SER A 69 23.09 6.83 -6.52
C SER A 69 22.38 6.15 -5.34
N THR A 70 22.89 5.00 -4.92
CA THR A 70 22.44 4.31 -3.72
C THR A 70 22.42 5.35 -2.59
N PRO A 71 21.29 5.54 -1.89
CA PRO A 71 21.26 6.42 -0.73
C PRO A 71 22.40 6.01 0.21
N GLU A 72 23.11 6.99 0.78
CA GLU A 72 24.12 6.68 1.78
C GLU A 72 23.49 5.79 2.86
N HIS A 73 24.24 4.77 3.28
CA HIS A 73 23.82 3.91 4.37
C HIS A 73 23.50 4.79 5.58
N MET A 74 22.22 4.83 5.97
CA MET A 74 21.83 5.39 7.26
C MET A 74 22.34 4.43 8.34
N TYR A 75 23.57 4.66 8.79
CA TYR A 75 24.00 4.24 10.11
C TYR A 75 23.30 5.20 11.08
N ALA A 76 22.07 4.86 11.46
CA ALA A 76 21.42 5.62 12.50
C ALA A 76 22.11 5.28 13.82
N ASP A 77 22.71 6.28 14.48
CA ASP A 77 23.06 6.22 15.91
C ASP A 77 21.78 6.18 16.80
N GLY A 78 20.67 5.67 16.26
CA GLY A 78 19.33 5.73 16.81
C GLY A 78 18.40 4.71 16.17
N LEU A 79 17.15 4.67 16.64
CA LEU A 79 16.19 3.67 16.21
C LEU A 79 15.77 3.91 14.75
N CYS A 80 15.79 2.88 13.91
CA CYS A 80 15.34 2.96 12.52
C CYS A 80 13.88 2.51 12.38
N ARG A 81 13.07 3.30 11.67
CA ARG A 81 11.71 2.91 11.31
C ARG A 81 11.72 1.97 10.11
N LEU A 82 11.37 0.72 10.32
CA LEU A 82 11.01 -0.22 9.25
C LEU A 82 9.52 -0.14 8.95
N GLY A 83 9.13 -0.54 7.75
CA GLY A 83 7.73 -0.63 7.38
C GLY A 83 7.56 -1.06 5.94
N ASP A 84 6.52 -1.85 5.70
CA ASP A 84 6.08 -2.30 4.41
C ASP A 84 4.63 -1.86 4.15
N TRP A 85 4.21 -1.94 2.90
CA TRP A 85 2.83 -1.71 2.54
C TRP A 85 2.03 -3.00 2.79
N SER A 86 1.13 -2.96 3.77
CA SER A 86 0.30 -4.13 4.06
C SER A 86 -0.52 -4.52 2.83
N ILE A 87 -0.61 -5.83 2.56
CA ILE A 87 -1.34 -6.39 1.43
C ILE A 87 -2.82 -5.96 1.40
N TYR A 88 -3.40 -5.66 2.57
CA TYR A 88 -4.79 -5.20 2.71
C TYR A 88 -4.95 -3.68 2.71
N GLN A 89 -3.84 -2.94 2.58
CA GLN A 89 -3.83 -1.47 2.48
C GLN A 89 -3.42 -0.97 1.08
N GLY A 90 -3.05 -1.87 0.17
CA GLY A 90 -2.61 -1.55 -1.20
C GLY A 90 -3.70 -0.99 -2.11
N ASP A 91 -4.92 -1.51 -2.01
CA ASP A 91 -6.00 -1.22 -2.96
C ASP A 91 -7.28 -0.73 -2.26
N PRO A 92 -8.04 0.20 -2.87
CA PRO A 92 -9.25 0.75 -2.25
C PRO A 92 -10.36 -0.26 -1.95
N LEU A 93 -10.43 -1.41 -2.64
CA LEU A 93 -11.39 -2.49 -2.38
C LEU A 93 -11.00 -3.24 -1.11
N VAL A 94 -9.75 -3.69 -1.01
CA VAL A 94 -9.27 -4.43 0.17
C VAL A 94 -9.23 -3.55 1.43
N ARG A 95 -8.91 -2.26 1.27
CA ARG A 95 -8.91 -1.29 2.38
C ARG A 95 -10.29 -1.07 2.99
N ARG A 96 -11.35 -1.16 2.18
CA ARG A 96 -12.75 -0.95 2.60
C ARG A 96 -13.46 -2.25 2.99
N ALA A 97 -12.81 -3.40 2.82
CA ALA A 97 -13.37 -4.68 3.20
C ALA A 97 -13.24 -4.90 4.71
N ALA A 98 -14.33 -4.73 5.46
CA ALA A 98 -14.35 -4.88 6.93
C ALA A 98 -13.68 -6.18 7.45
N PRO A 99 -13.85 -7.37 6.82
CA PRO A 99 -13.19 -8.59 7.28
C PRO A 99 -11.66 -8.60 7.13
N LEU A 100 -11.11 -7.71 6.29
CA LEU A 100 -9.66 -7.61 6.02
C LEU A 100 -9.03 -6.42 6.75
N THR A 101 -9.84 -5.59 7.40
CA THR A 101 -9.34 -4.44 8.16
C THR A 101 -8.58 -4.93 9.38
N GLN A 102 -7.31 -4.53 9.48
CA GLN A 102 -6.46 -4.78 10.64
C GLN A 102 -6.04 -3.43 11.23
N PRO A 103 -5.99 -3.24 12.56
CA PRO A 103 -5.49 -2.01 13.14
C PRO A 103 -3.99 -1.86 12.88
N ALA A 104 -3.53 -0.61 12.72
CA ALA A 104 -2.11 -0.33 12.69
C ALA A 104 -1.51 -0.59 14.08
N VAL A 105 -0.39 -1.33 14.12
CA VAL A 105 0.36 -1.60 15.35
C VAL A 105 1.85 -1.38 15.11
N ALA A 106 2.54 -0.85 16.11
CA ALA A 106 3.99 -0.79 16.13
C ALA A 106 4.53 -2.14 16.61
N LYS A 107 5.53 -2.69 15.92
CA LYS A 107 6.20 -3.92 16.35
C LYS A 107 7.65 -3.66 16.69
N MET A 108 8.13 -4.28 17.77
CA MET A 108 9.49 -4.12 18.25
C MET A 108 10.02 -5.41 18.88
N HIS A 109 11.33 -5.63 18.83
CA HIS A 109 11.96 -6.73 19.55
C HIS A 109 11.79 -6.56 21.08
N PRO A 110 11.49 -7.63 21.85
CA PRO A 110 11.37 -7.56 23.32
C PRO A 110 12.59 -6.94 24.03
N ASP A 111 13.80 -7.34 23.62
CA ASP A 111 15.03 -6.80 24.21
C ASP A 111 15.23 -5.31 23.87
N GLN A 112 14.78 -4.87 22.69
CA GLN A 112 14.83 -3.46 22.31
C GLN A 112 13.86 -2.63 23.18
N ALA A 113 12.68 -3.16 23.46
CA ALA A 113 11.72 -2.51 24.36
C ALA A 113 12.27 -2.40 25.78
N THR A 114 13.03 -3.42 26.24
CA THR A 114 13.69 -3.39 27.54
C THR A 114 14.81 -2.34 27.60
N VAL A 115 15.63 -2.25 26.56
CA VAL A 115 16.67 -1.20 26.44
C VAL A 115 16.06 0.21 26.47
N LEU A 116 14.88 0.38 25.86
CA LEU A 116 14.13 1.65 25.86
C LEU A 116 13.22 1.85 27.09
N ALA A 117 13.24 0.91 28.05
CA ALA A 117 12.38 0.90 29.24
C ALA A 117 10.87 1.10 28.92
N LEU A 118 10.40 0.52 27.82
CA LEU A 118 8.99 0.57 27.41
C LEU A 118 8.20 -0.49 28.17
N SER A 119 7.20 -0.08 28.94
CA SER A 119 6.45 -0.96 29.85
C SER A 119 4.93 -0.90 29.69
N GLY A 120 4.41 -0.23 28.66
CA GLY A 120 2.96 -0.14 28.44
C GLY A 120 2.55 -0.42 27.00
N ASP A 121 1.24 -0.44 26.80
CA ASP A 121 0.62 -0.99 25.59
C ASP A 121 0.66 -0.04 24.39
N PHE A 122 0.94 1.24 24.61
CA PHE A 122 0.99 2.26 23.56
C PHE A 122 2.32 3.00 23.57
N VAL A 123 2.84 3.23 22.37
CA VAL A 123 4.07 3.97 22.15
C VAL A 123 3.82 5.17 21.25
N GLU A 124 4.48 6.28 21.56
CA GLU A 124 4.59 7.41 20.67
C GLU A 124 5.85 7.22 19.82
N ILE A 125 5.66 7.23 18.50
CA ILE A 125 6.74 7.18 17.52
C ILE A 125 6.89 8.57 16.95
N SER A 126 8.10 9.11 17.00
CA SER A 126 8.45 10.41 16.44
C SER A 126 9.45 10.25 15.29
N SER A 127 9.11 10.79 14.13
CA SER A 127 10.03 10.96 13.00
C SER A 127 10.23 12.45 12.70
N PRO A 128 11.18 12.82 11.83
CA PRO A 128 11.32 14.21 11.38
C PRO A 128 10.04 14.79 10.73
N SER A 129 9.13 13.95 10.25
CA SER A 129 7.90 14.38 9.58
C SER A 129 6.71 14.54 10.54
N GLY A 130 6.71 13.88 11.69
CA GLY A 130 5.58 13.94 12.61
C GLY A 130 5.63 12.92 13.73
N ARG A 131 4.58 12.91 14.55
CA ARG A 131 4.42 11.99 15.69
C ARG A 131 3.09 11.27 15.63
N ILE A 132 3.09 10.01 16.01
CA ILE A 132 1.88 9.18 16.09
C ILE A 132 1.92 8.32 17.35
N SER A 133 0.76 7.92 17.85
CA SER A 133 0.63 6.94 18.93
C SER A 133 0.02 5.66 18.38
N LEU A 134 0.67 4.51 18.64
CA LEU A 134 0.19 3.19 18.21
C LEU A 134 0.31 2.16 19.34
N PRO A 135 -0.54 1.12 19.33
CA PRO A 135 -0.32 -0.04 20.17
C PRO A 135 1.04 -0.70 19.87
N LEU A 136 1.76 -1.09 20.92
CA LEU A 136 3.03 -1.80 20.83
C LEU A 136 2.78 -3.31 20.93
N VAL A 137 3.29 -4.05 19.94
CA VAL A 137 3.32 -5.51 19.95
C VAL A 137 4.78 -5.97 19.92
N LEU A 138 5.18 -6.75 20.91
CA LEU A 138 6.52 -7.31 20.97
C LEU A 138 6.63 -8.53 20.04
N ASP A 139 7.64 -8.53 19.16
CA ASP A 139 7.85 -9.57 18.15
C ASP A 139 9.34 -9.80 17.94
N VAL A 140 9.82 -10.99 18.31
CA VAL A 140 11.22 -11.43 18.20
C VAL A 140 11.75 -11.42 16.76
N ARG A 141 10.86 -11.39 15.76
CA ARG A 141 11.25 -11.35 14.33
C ARG A 141 11.70 -9.95 13.88
N ILE A 142 11.42 -8.91 14.67
CA ILE A 142 11.86 -7.55 14.37
C ILE A 142 13.31 -7.39 14.78
N PRO A 143 14.21 -6.90 13.90
CA PRO A 143 15.61 -6.69 14.25
C PRO A 143 15.77 -5.68 15.41
N MET A 144 16.79 -5.90 16.24
CA MET A 144 17.26 -4.90 17.20
C MET A 144 17.63 -3.58 16.50
N GLY A 145 17.48 -2.46 17.20
CA GLY A 145 17.69 -1.13 16.65
C GLY A 145 16.59 -0.63 15.73
N THR A 146 15.46 -1.34 15.65
CA THR A 146 14.35 -0.96 14.76
C THR A 146 12.98 -0.97 15.43
N VAL A 147 12.06 -0.19 14.87
CA VAL A 147 10.61 -0.31 15.09
C VAL A 147 9.95 -0.51 13.75
N TRP A 148 9.12 -1.54 13.64
CA TRP A 148 8.31 -1.77 12.45
C TRP A 148 6.96 -1.06 12.61
N VAL A 149 6.62 -0.24 11.62
CA VAL A 149 5.35 0.50 11.56
C VAL A 149 4.78 0.34 10.15
N PRO A 150 3.57 -0.21 9.99
CA PRO A 150 3.02 -0.48 8.67
C PRO A 150 2.72 0.82 7.92
N MET A 151 2.78 0.76 6.60
CA MET A 151 2.37 1.86 5.72
C MET A 151 0.94 1.65 5.19
N GLY A 152 0.33 2.73 4.70
CA GLY A 152 -1.00 2.71 4.09
C GLY A 152 -2.16 2.96 5.04
N TYR A 153 -1.88 3.23 6.32
CA TYR A 153 -2.85 3.63 7.33
C TYR A 153 -2.88 5.14 7.50
N ASN A 154 -4.08 5.71 7.70
CA ASN A 154 -4.27 7.15 7.94
C ASN A 154 -3.51 7.60 9.20
N GLU A 155 -3.54 6.77 10.23
CA GLU A 155 -2.88 6.98 11.53
C GLU A 155 -1.36 7.00 11.41
N THR A 156 -0.79 6.41 10.36
CA THR A 156 0.66 6.34 10.12
C THR A 156 1.16 7.36 9.10
N ALA A 157 0.25 8.11 8.46
CA ALA A 157 0.56 9.00 7.36
C ALA A 157 1.52 10.14 7.78
N ALA A 158 1.42 10.59 9.04
CA ALA A 158 2.24 11.69 9.57
C ALA A 158 3.72 11.33 9.74
N LEU A 159 4.09 10.04 9.78
CA LEU A 159 5.48 9.63 10.00
C LEU A 159 6.38 9.77 8.75
N GLY A 160 5.82 10.04 7.58
CA GLY A 160 6.60 10.19 6.35
C GLY A 160 7.21 8.88 5.86
N ALA A 161 8.44 8.95 5.33
CA ALA A 161 9.13 7.81 4.73
C ALA A 161 9.50 6.71 5.75
N THR A 162 9.62 5.47 5.26
CA THR A 162 10.26 4.36 5.98
C THR A 162 11.76 4.38 5.78
N TYR A 163 12.47 3.55 6.54
CA TYR A 163 13.93 3.49 6.59
C TYR A 163 14.57 4.81 7.03
N ALA A 164 13.92 5.51 7.97
CA ALA A 164 14.38 6.77 8.53
C ALA A 164 14.58 6.65 10.04
N THR A 165 15.47 7.49 10.59
CA THR A 165 15.65 7.59 12.04
C THR A 165 14.37 8.04 12.71
N CYS A 166 14.06 7.43 13.84
CA CYS A 166 12.92 7.75 14.68
C CYS A 166 13.31 7.61 16.16
N SER A 167 12.48 8.19 17.03
CA SER A 167 12.51 7.90 18.45
C SER A 167 11.18 7.29 18.88
N VAL A 168 11.25 6.42 19.90
CA VAL A 168 10.08 5.77 20.47
C VAL A 168 10.09 6.02 21.97
N THR A 169 8.98 6.54 22.47
CA THR A 169 8.74 6.79 23.88
C THR A 169 7.39 6.22 24.28
N MET A 170 7.13 6.10 25.58
CA MET A 170 5.79 5.77 26.06
C MET A 170 4.78 6.81 25.56
N ALA A 171 3.65 6.34 25.02
CA ALA A 171 2.58 7.25 24.66
C ALA A 171 1.98 7.87 25.92
N THR A 172 1.83 9.19 25.92
CA THR A 172 0.96 9.85 26.89
C THR A 172 -0.45 9.66 26.35
N LEU A 173 -1.25 8.76 26.95
CA LEU A 173 -2.62 8.53 26.51
C LEU A 173 -3.36 9.88 26.40
N PRO A 174 -3.89 10.26 25.22
CA PRO A 174 -4.78 11.40 25.16
C PRO A 174 -6.02 11.09 26.00
N ALA A 175 -6.47 12.08 26.79
CA ALA A 175 -7.70 11.97 27.55
C ALA A 175 -8.83 11.50 26.62
N ALA A 176 -9.52 10.42 27.02
CA ALA A 176 -10.56 9.80 26.22
C ALA A 176 -11.54 10.86 25.70
N VAL A 177 -11.65 11.01 24.39
CA VAL A 177 -12.71 11.81 23.78
C VAL A 177 -14.02 11.05 24.04
N PRO A 178 -15.01 11.66 24.73
CA PRO A 178 -16.26 10.98 25.01
C PRO A 178 -16.97 10.68 23.67
N SER A 179 -17.36 9.43 23.51
CA SER A 179 -18.20 8.96 22.40
C SER A 179 -19.52 9.73 22.39
N VAL A 180 -19.81 10.39 21.27
CA VAL A 180 -21.14 10.95 20.94
C VAL A 180 -21.99 9.86 20.30
#